data_AF-A0A222XCM2-F1
#
_entry.id   AF-A0A222XCM2-F1
#
_cell.length_a   1.000
_cell.length_b   1.000
_cell.length_c   1.000
_cell.angle_alpha   90.00
_cell.angle_beta   90.00
_cell.angle_gamma   90.00
#
_symmetry.space_group_name_H-M   'P 1'
#
loop_
_entity.id
_entity.type
_entity.pdbx_description
1 polymer ?
#
loop_
_entity_poly.entity_id
_entity_poly.type
_entity_poly.pdbx_seq_one_letter_code
_entity_poly.pdbx_strand_id
1 'polypeptide(L)'
;MVATAPEVSRGTEGPGTPSGRAGLRLAVVIAVSVAIGIVALLLPAWPAGEDMGSTHYMGLLAANQPWNLLIFMAVPVICAETVAVTELVILFSPQRAGRTVRALNRYVGLFAGFYFLGIFVYLLDNAVIPLTQSGGWRGPADVIAVGFYLLGVVPLYGMSLLETRVLGAGWDEQHRLKIHATFVGIFLVVAHIAMIAGMLDPTVAGWDPTHEMDDGSQMEGMTH
;
A
#
# COMPACT_ATOMS: atom_id res chain seq x y z
N MET A 1 -49.60 38.21 29.84
CA MET A 1 -48.77 38.91 28.83
C MET A 1 -47.66 37.96 28.43
N VAL A 2 -47.68 37.56 27.16
CA VAL A 2 -46.87 36.48 26.59
C VAL A 2 -45.44 36.96 26.34
N ALA A 3 -44.47 36.11 26.65
CA ALA A 3 -43.04 36.33 26.45
C ALA A 3 -42.69 36.47 24.96
N THR A 4 -41.83 37.44 24.63
CA THR A 4 -41.17 37.52 23.32
C THR A 4 -39.67 37.30 23.51
N ALA A 5 -39.17 36.22 22.91
CA ALA A 5 -37.74 35.93 22.80
C ALA A 5 -37.12 36.69 21.61
N PRO A 6 -35.82 37.00 21.61
CA PRO A 6 -35.17 37.61 20.46
C PRO A 6 -34.93 36.57 19.36
N GLU A 7 -35.16 37.01 18.13
CA GLU A 7 -35.06 36.24 16.89
C GLU A 7 -33.58 35.90 16.59
N VAL A 8 -33.24 34.61 16.53
CA VAL A 8 -31.92 34.14 16.11
C VAL A 8 -31.87 34.19 14.59
N SER A 9 -31.13 35.15 14.04
CA SER A 9 -30.80 35.18 12.61
C SER A 9 -29.93 33.98 12.26
N ARG A 10 -30.54 32.93 11.66
CA ARG A 10 -29.78 31.84 11.03
C ARG A 10 -29.10 32.38 9.79
N GLY A 11 -27.81 32.72 9.92
CA GLY A 11 -26.92 32.88 8.79
C GLY A 11 -26.88 31.56 8.02
N THR A 12 -27.40 31.57 6.80
CA THR A 12 -27.21 30.51 5.81
C THR A 12 -25.75 30.58 5.32
N GLU A 13 -24.85 29.92 6.03
CA GLU A 13 -23.52 29.62 5.48
C GLU A 13 -23.72 28.65 4.30
N GLY A 14 -23.61 29.18 3.08
CA GLY A 14 -23.51 28.38 1.87
C GLY A 14 -22.27 27.48 1.91
N PRO A 15 -22.24 26.40 1.11
CA PRO A 15 -21.13 25.45 1.14
C PRO A 15 -19.84 26.18 0.77
N GLY A 16 -18.96 26.32 1.76
CA GLY A 16 -17.70 27.04 1.63
C GLY A 16 -16.88 26.47 0.48
N THR A 17 -16.69 27.27 -0.56
CA THR A 17 -15.67 27.04 -1.59
C THR A 17 -14.35 26.77 -0.88
N PRO A 18 -13.68 25.63 -1.09
CA PRO A 18 -12.43 25.34 -0.43
C PRO A 18 -11.44 26.47 -0.72
N SER A 19 -10.82 27.02 0.33
CA SER A 19 -9.79 28.06 0.20
C SER A 19 -8.82 27.68 -0.93
N GLY A 20 -8.50 28.60 -1.84
CA GLY A 20 -7.83 28.28 -3.11
C GLY A 20 -6.53 27.48 -2.97
N ARG A 21 -5.85 27.56 -1.80
CA ARG A 21 -4.66 26.77 -1.47
C ARG A 21 -4.96 25.29 -1.15
N ALA A 22 -6.08 25.01 -0.49
CA ALA A 22 -6.52 23.63 -0.22
C ALA A 22 -6.99 22.95 -1.51
N GLY A 23 -7.74 23.66 -2.34
CA GLY A 23 -8.15 23.18 -3.67
C GLY A 23 -6.96 22.88 -4.57
N LEU A 24 -5.95 23.77 -4.58
CA LEU A 24 -4.72 23.55 -5.35
C LEU A 24 -3.93 22.32 -4.88
N ARG A 25 -3.79 22.12 -3.56
CA ARG A 25 -3.07 20.94 -3.03
C ARG A 25 -3.76 19.64 -3.42
N LEU A 26 -5.08 19.58 -3.28
CA LEU A 26 -5.87 18.43 -3.70
C LEU A 26 -5.70 18.17 -5.20
N ALA A 27 -5.81 19.20 -6.03
CA ALA A 27 -5.63 19.09 -7.47
C ALA A 27 -4.24 18.57 -7.85
N VAL A 28 -3.18 19.07 -7.19
CA VAL A 28 -1.81 18.59 -7.42
C VAL A 28 -1.65 17.14 -7.01
N VAL A 29 -2.16 16.73 -5.84
CA VAL A 29 -2.08 15.33 -5.40
C VAL A 29 -2.82 14.41 -6.36
N ILE A 30 -4.04 14.78 -6.78
CA ILE A 30 -4.80 14.01 -7.77
C ILE A 30 -4.03 13.94 -9.09
N ALA A 31 -3.52 15.06 -9.60
CA ALA A 31 -2.78 15.09 -10.86
C ALA A 31 -1.54 14.20 -10.81
N VAL A 32 -0.78 14.23 -9.71
CA VAL A 32 0.39 13.37 -9.50
C VAL A 32 -0.01 11.90 -9.42
N SER A 33 -1.05 11.56 -8.65
CA SER A 33 -1.53 10.17 -8.54
C SER A 33 -2.05 9.62 -9.86
N VAL A 34 -2.76 10.44 -10.63
CA VAL A 34 -3.23 10.09 -11.98
C VAL A 34 -2.05 9.92 -12.91
N ALA A 35 -1.06 10.82 -12.88
CA ALA A 35 0.14 10.69 -13.70
C ALA A 35 0.92 9.41 -13.36
N ILE A 36 1.08 9.08 -12.08
CA ILE A 36 1.70 7.82 -11.63
C ILE A 36 0.91 6.62 -12.13
N GLY A 37 -0.42 6.65 -11.99
CA GLY A 37 -1.29 5.56 -12.47
C GLY A 37 -1.20 5.37 -13.98
N ILE A 38 -1.23 6.46 -14.76
CA ILE A 38 -1.07 6.42 -16.22
C ILE A 38 0.31 5.85 -16.57
N VAL A 39 1.38 6.34 -15.94
CA VAL A 39 2.74 5.82 -16.18
C VAL A 39 2.79 4.33 -15.86
N ALA A 40 2.23 3.90 -14.73
CA ALA A 40 2.19 2.49 -14.33
C ALA A 40 1.44 1.59 -15.33
N LEU A 41 0.35 2.08 -15.92
CA LEU A 41 -0.42 1.38 -16.95
C LEU A 41 0.28 1.37 -18.32
N LEU A 42 1.11 2.37 -18.60
CA LEU A 42 1.88 2.45 -19.85
C LEU A 42 3.19 1.65 -19.77
N LEU A 43 3.63 1.27 -18.57
CA LEU A 43 4.80 0.42 -18.42
C LEU A 43 4.49 -0.97 -18.99
N PRO A 44 5.35 -1.52 -19.85
CA PRO A 44 5.17 -2.87 -20.34
C PRO A 44 5.29 -3.86 -19.18
N ALA A 45 4.68 -5.04 -19.36
CA ALA A 45 4.86 -6.15 -18.44
C ALA A 45 6.36 -6.43 -18.27
N TRP A 46 6.87 -6.08 -17.10
CA TRP A 46 8.20 -6.43 -16.63
C TRP A 46 8.28 -7.96 -16.52
N PRO A 47 9.39 -8.58 -16.96
CA PRO A 47 9.50 -10.03 -16.99
C PRO A 47 9.28 -10.62 -15.59
N ALA A 48 8.13 -11.29 -15.43
CA ALA A 48 7.96 -12.34 -14.44
C ALA A 48 8.74 -13.54 -14.98
N GLY A 49 9.63 -14.10 -14.15
CA GLY A 49 10.43 -15.26 -14.50
C GLY A 49 9.56 -16.50 -14.71
N GLU A 50 10.18 -17.63 -15.04
CA GLU A 50 9.47 -18.90 -15.24
C GLU A 50 8.65 -19.28 -14.00
N ASP A 51 7.53 -19.97 -14.24
CA ASP A 51 6.60 -20.41 -13.21
C ASP A 51 7.26 -21.38 -12.23
N MET A 52 7.58 -20.91 -11.01
CA MET A 52 8.29 -21.69 -10.00
C MET A 52 7.38 -22.56 -9.10
N GLY A 53 6.11 -22.77 -9.47
CA GLY A 53 5.15 -23.53 -8.65
C GLY A 53 4.78 -22.92 -7.28
N SER A 54 5.33 -21.76 -6.92
CA SER A 54 5.04 -21.02 -5.69
C SER A 54 3.85 -20.05 -5.86
N THR A 55 3.45 -19.34 -4.80
CA THR A 55 2.45 -18.25 -4.93
C THR A 55 2.90 -17.22 -5.98
N HIS A 56 1.97 -16.56 -6.67
CA HIS A 56 2.32 -15.53 -7.67
C HIS A 56 3.12 -14.38 -7.06
N TYR A 57 2.85 -14.06 -5.79
CA TYR A 57 3.63 -13.10 -5.03
C TYR A 57 5.09 -13.54 -4.88
N MET A 58 5.34 -14.79 -4.47
CA MET A 58 6.69 -15.31 -4.33
C MET A 58 7.40 -15.44 -5.69
N GLY A 59 6.70 -15.93 -6.70
CA GLY A 59 7.21 -16.03 -8.06
C GLY A 59 7.67 -14.67 -8.59
N LEU A 60 6.89 -13.61 -8.34
CA LEU A 60 7.26 -12.24 -8.72
C LEU A 60 8.54 -11.76 -8.04
N LEU A 61 8.75 -12.07 -6.76
CA LEU A 61 9.94 -11.67 -6.00
C LEU A 61 11.19 -12.51 -6.34
N ALA A 62 11.00 -13.79 -6.67
CA ALA A 62 12.06 -14.71 -7.04
C ALA A 62 12.49 -14.52 -8.51
N ALA A 63 11.59 -14.05 -9.35
CA ALA A 63 11.88 -13.68 -10.72
C ALA A 63 12.91 -12.54 -10.81
N ASN A 64 13.81 -12.61 -11.81
CA ASN A 64 14.71 -11.53 -12.19
C ASN A 64 15.45 -10.89 -10.99
N GLN A 65 15.98 -11.73 -10.09
CA GLN A 65 16.76 -11.23 -8.96
C GLN A 65 18.04 -10.51 -9.44
N PRO A 66 18.41 -9.38 -8.81
CA PRO A 66 17.85 -8.83 -7.56
C PRO A 66 16.72 -7.81 -7.75
N TRP A 67 16.38 -7.46 -9.00
CA TRP A 67 15.61 -6.26 -9.30
C TRP A 67 14.17 -6.32 -8.79
N ASN A 68 13.47 -7.44 -8.98
CA ASN A 68 12.07 -7.52 -8.55
C ASN A 68 11.95 -7.46 -7.02
N LEU A 69 12.81 -8.17 -6.29
CA LEU A 69 12.86 -8.10 -4.83
C LEU A 69 13.11 -6.66 -4.36
N LEU A 70 14.06 -5.96 -4.99
CA LEU A 70 14.36 -4.58 -4.65
C LEU A 70 13.17 -3.65 -4.88
N ILE A 71 12.55 -3.73 -6.07
CA ILE A 71 11.48 -2.82 -6.49
C ILE A 71 10.19 -3.07 -5.70
N PHE A 72 9.77 -4.33 -5.60
CA PHE A 72 8.46 -4.71 -5.07
C PHE A 72 8.47 -4.94 -3.55
N MET A 73 9.62 -5.17 -2.92
CA MET A 73 9.66 -5.42 -1.48
C MET A 73 10.66 -4.52 -0.75
N ALA A 74 11.94 -4.51 -1.15
CA ALA A 74 12.97 -3.86 -0.36
C ALA A 74 12.73 -2.35 -0.24
N VAL A 75 12.47 -1.66 -1.36
CA VAL A 75 12.23 -0.20 -1.34
C VAL A 75 11.01 0.15 -0.48
N PRO A 76 9.81 -0.44 -0.67
CA PRO A 76 8.66 -0.17 0.19
C PRO A 76 8.92 -0.44 1.67
N VAL A 77 9.54 -1.57 2.00
CA VAL A 77 9.77 -1.99 3.39
C VAL A 77 10.80 -1.09 4.06
N ILE A 78 11.94 -0.80 3.41
CA ILE A 78 12.97 0.10 3.95
C ILE A 78 12.39 1.50 4.17
N CYS A 79 11.58 1.99 3.23
CA CYS A 79 10.90 3.28 3.41
C CYS A 79 9.94 3.23 4.61
N ALA A 80 9.11 2.19 4.73
CA ALA A 80 8.18 2.04 5.84
C ALA A 80 8.89 1.91 7.21
N GLU A 81 9.97 1.14 7.28
CA GLU A 81 10.80 1.01 8.49
C GLU A 81 11.49 2.32 8.84
N THR A 82 12.00 3.06 7.84
CA THR A 82 12.58 4.38 8.05
C THR A 82 11.55 5.35 8.63
N VAL A 83 10.33 5.34 8.09
CA VAL A 83 9.22 6.13 8.64
C VAL A 83 8.90 5.69 10.06
N ALA A 84 8.78 4.38 10.32
CA ALA A 84 8.48 3.84 11.64
C ALA A 84 9.53 4.26 12.69
N VAL A 85 10.82 4.09 12.40
CA VAL A 85 11.92 4.44 13.31
C VAL A 85 11.94 5.95 13.58
N THR A 86 11.82 6.76 12.53
CA THR A 86 11.82 8.22 12.70
C THR A 86 10.57 8.71 13.45
N GLU A 87 9.42 8.06 13.26
CA GLU A 87 8.18 8.32 14.00
C GLU A 87 8.35 8.02 15.49
N LEU A 88 8.92 6.86 15.83
CA LEU A 88 9.21 6.49 17.21
C LEU A 88 10.15 7.50 17.89
N VAL A 89 11.16 8.01 17.17
CA VAL A 89 12.05 9.07 17.67
C VAL A 89 11.28 10.36 17.93
N ILE A 90 10.37 10.75 17.04
CA ILE A 90 9.53 11.95 17.20
C ILE A 90 8.58 11.80 18.39
N LEU A 91 8.02 10.61 18.62
CA LEU A 91 7.08 10.32 19.70
C LEU A 91 7.76 10.25 21.08
N PHE A 92 8.87 9.51 21.19
CA PHE A 92 9.52 9.24 22.48
C PHE A 92 10.62 10.23 22.86
N SER A 93 11.19 10.95 21.89
CA SER A 93 12.24 11.94 22.15
C SER A 93 12.03 13.20 21.32
N PRO A 94 10.87 13.89 21.45
CA PRO A 94 10.53 15.05 20.63
C PRO A 94 11.55 16.20 20.72
N GLN A 95 12.27 16.32 21.85
CA GLN A 95 13.34 17.29 22.05
C GLN A 95 14.63 16.94 21.28
N ARG A 96 14.87 15.65 21.01
CA ARG A 96 15.99 15.16 20.18
C ARG A 96 15.62 15.05 18.71
N ALA A 97 14.33 14.99 18.40
CA ALA A 97 13.80 14.99 17.04
C ALA A 97 13.95 16.37 16.38
N GLY A 98 15.18 16.63 15.91
CA GLY A 98 15.52 17.85 15.18
C GLY A 98 14.80 17.97 13.83
N ARG A 99 14.98 19.11 13.17
CA ARG A 99 14.35 19.41 11.86
C ARG A 99 14.66 18.34 10.81
N THR A 100 15.86 17.76 10.83
CA THR A 100 16.28 16.72 9.88
C THR A 100 15.46 15.44 10.01
N VAL A 101 15.23 14.94 11.22
CA VAL A 101 14.45 13.70 11.45
C VAL A 101 13.00 13.89 11.01
N ARG A 102 12.41 15.04 11.33
CA ARG A 102 11.04 15.38 10.94
C ARG A 102 10.90 15.55 9.43
N ALA A 103 11.90 16.17 8.78
CA ALA A 103 11.94 16.29 7.34
C ALA A 103 12.08 14.91 6.68
N LEU A 104 12.99 14.07 7.18
CA LEU A 104 13.20 12.72 6.67
C LEU A 104 11.92 11.88 6.75
N ASN A 105 11.28 11.82 7.92
CA ASN A 105 10.02 11.11 8.12
C ASN A 105 8.97 11.56 7.09
N ARG A 106 8.76 12.86 6.97
CA ARG A 106 7.82 13.45 6.01
C ARG A 106 8.13 13.11 4.55
N TYR A 107 9.37 13.26 4.12
CA TYR A 107 9.74 13.03 2.72
C TYR A 107 9.71 11.55 2.37
N VAL A 108 10.15 10.67 3.27
CA VAL A 108 10.09 9.22 3.05
C VAL A 108 8.63 8.74 3.07
N GLY A 109 7.80 9.22 4.00
CA GLY A 109 6.37 8.89 4.03
C GLY A 109 5.61 9.39 2.79
N LEU A 110 5.99 10.55 2.26
CA LEU A 110 5.46 11.07 0.99
C LEU A 110 5.89 10.20 -0.19
N PHE A 111 7.18 9.89 -0.30
CA PHE A 111 7.71 9.06 -1.38
C PHE A 111 7.13 7.65 -1.35
N ALA A 112 7.09 7.01 -0.18
CA ALA A 112 6.68 5.62 0.00
C ALA A 112 5.27 5.36 -0.53
N GLY A 113 4.30 6.22 -0.20
CA GLY A 113 2.91 6.00 -0.63
C GLY A 113 2.69 6.25 -2.12
N PHE A 114 3.34 7.25 -2.72
CA PHE A 114 3.27 7.45 -4.18
C PHE A 114 4.00 6.34 -4.94
N TYR A 115 5.15 5.89 -4.44
CA TYR A 115 5.89 4.78 -5.02
C TYR A 115 5.07 3.48 -4.97
N PHE A 116 4.48 3.17 -3.82
CA PHE A 116 3.64 1.98 -3.66
C PHE A 116 2.32 2.07 -4.43
N LEU A 117 1.76 3.27 -4.63
CA LEU A 117 0.63 3.48 -5.52
C LEU A 117 0.97 3.07 -6.97
N GLY A 118 2.16 3.43 -7.45
CA GLY A 118 2.63 3.01 -8.77
C GLY A 118 2.74 1.49 -8.88
N ILE A 119 3.32 0.84 -7.87
CA ILE A 119 3.39 -0.63 -7.79
C ILE A 119 1.99 -1.25 -7.78
N PHE A 120 1.07 -0.72 -6.97
CA PHE A 120 -0.29 -1.22 -6.86
C PHE A 120 -0.98 -1.20 -8.22
N VAL A 121 -0.95 -0.07 -8.94
CA VAL A 121 -1.57 0.05 -10.27
C VAL A 121 -0.91 -0.90 -11.27
N TYR A 122 0.41 -0.94 -11.27
CA TYR A 122 1.19 -1.80 -12.16
C TYR A 122 0.84 -3.29 -11.98
N LEU A 123 0.78 -3.78 -10.73
CA LEU A 123 0.45 -5.17 -10.43
C LEU A 123 -1.03 -5.49 -10.62
N LEU A 124 -1.92 -4.51 -10.41
CA LEU A 124 -3.34 -4.69 -10.68
C LEU A 124 -3.55 -5.02 -12.16
N ASP A 125 -2.90 -4.27 -13.05
CA ASP A 125 -3.01 -4.42 -14.50
C ASP A 125 -2.25 -5.63 -15.04
N ASN A 126 -1.00 -5.83 -14.61
CA ASN A 126 -0.13 -6.86 -15.20
C ASN A 126 -0.23 -8.23 -14.51
N ALA A 127 -0.76 -8.31 -13.30
CA ALA A 127 -0.88 -9.57 -12.56
C ALA A 127 -2.33 -9.88 -12.18
N VAL A 128 -2.98 -9.04 -11.36
CA VAL A 128 -4.28 -9.39 -10.75
C VAL A 128 -5.40 -9.54 -11.77
N ILE A 129 -5.52 -8.60 -12.72
CA ILE A 129 -6.55 -8.66 -13.76
C ILE A 129 -6.36 -9.92 -14.63
N PRO A 130 -5.16 -10.17 -15.21
CA PRO A 130 -4.89 -11.41 -15.94
C PRO A 130 -5.18 -12.67 -15.14
N LEU A 131 -4.73 -12.76 -13.88
CA LEU A 131 -4.93 -13.93 -13.01
C LEU A 131 -6.41 -14.18 -12.71
N THR A 132 -7.17 -13.12 -12.49
CA THR A 132 -8.61 -13.23 -12.22
C THR A 132 -9.40 -13.63 -13.45
N GLN A 133 -9.00 -13.15 -14.63
CA GLN A 133 -9.64 -13.49 -15.90
C GLN A 133 -9.31 -14.90 -16.37
N SER A 134 -8.06 -15.34 -16.19
CA SER A 134 -7.60 -16.68 -16.56
C SER A 134 -7.98 -17.75 -15.54
N GLY A 135 -8.38 -17.35 -14.31
CA GLY A 135 -8.61 -18.27 -13.20
C GLY A 135 -7.33 -18.91 -12.66
N GLY A 136 -6.16 -18.31 -12.92
CA GLY A 136 -4.85 -18.87 -12.62
C GLY A 136 -4.44 -18.86 -11.13
N TRP A 137 -5.33 -18.51 -10.20
CA TRP A 137 -5.00 -18.42 -8.78
C TRP A 137 -4.55 -19.77 -8.20
N ARG A 138 -3.39 -19.80 -7.53
CA ARG A 138 -2.82 -21.01 -6.92
C ARG A 138 -3.38 -21.24 -5.51
N GLY A 139 -4.70 -21.23 -5.38
CA GLY A 139 -5.44 -21.46 -4.13
C GLY A 139 -5.59 -20.23 -3.22
N PRO A 140 -6.21 -20.40 -2.02
CA PRO A 140 -6.55 -19.29 -1.13
C PRO A 140 -5.33 -18.55 -0.56
N ALA A 141 -4.22 -19.26 -0.34
CA ALA A 141 -2.97 -18.66 0.16
C ALA A 141 -2.42 -17.61 -0.81
N ASP A 142 -2.51 -17.87 -2.11
CA ASP A 142 -2.08 -16.97 -3.18
C ASP A 142 -2.93 -15.70 -3.21
N VAL A 143 -4.26 -15.84 -3.10
CA VAL A 143 -5.20 -14.71 -3.02
C VAL A 143 -4.93 -13.87 -1.78
N ILE A 144 -4.66 -14.50 -0.63
CA ILE A 144 -4.33 -13.80 0.62
C ILE A 144 -2.98 -13.07 0.47
N ALA A 145 -1.96 -13.71 -0.08
CA ALA A 145 -0.64 -13.11 -0.25
C ALA A 145 -0.70 -11.86 -1.13
N VAL A 146 -1.26 -11.97 -2.33
CA VAL A 146 -1.39 -10.85 -3.27
C VAL A 146 -2.35 -9.79 -2.72
N GLY A 147 -3.49 -10.21 -2.14
CA GLY A 147 -4.48 -9.32 -1.58
C GLY A 147 -3.92 -8.47 -0.43
N PHE A 148 -3.25 -9.08 0.55
CA PHE A 148 -2.64 -8.34 1.66
C PHE A 148 -1.48 -7.48 1.20
N TYR A 149 -0.68 -7.94 0.22
CA TYR A 149 0.36 -7.08 -0.35
C TYR A 149 -0.24 -5.79 -0.94
N LEU A 150 -1.28 -5.92 -1.76
CA LEU A 150 -1.95 -4.77 -2.38
C LEU A 150 -2.69 -3.90 -1.37
N LEU A 151 -3.25 -4.47 -0.30
CA LEU A 151 -3.85 -3.71 0.80
C LEU A 151 -2.84 -2.78 1.49
N GLY A 152 -1.53 -3.04 1.37
CA GLY A 152 -0.47 -2.14 1.83
C GLY A 152 -0.54 -0.73 1.25
N VAL A 153 -1.22 -0.53 0.11
CA VAL A 153 -1.44 0.80 -0.48
C VAL A 153 -2.26 1.69 0.43
N VAL A 154 -3.22 1.13 1.18
CA VAL A 154 -4.11 1.91 2.05
C VAL A 154 -3.34 2.66 3.13
N PRO A 155 -2.53 1.99 3.99
CA PRO A 155 -1.74 2.70 4.98
C PRO A 155 -0.60 3.53 4.36
N LEU A 156 0.14 3.04 3.35
CA LEU A 156 1.26 3.79 2.78
C LEU A 156 0.81 5.07 2.06
N TYR A 157 -0.18 4.96 1.17
CA TYR A 157 -0.72 6.12 0.47
C TYR A 157 -1.51 7.03 1.42
N GLY A 158 -2.20 6.45 2.41
CA GLY A 158 -2.83 7.19 3.51
C GLY A 158 -1.86 8.10 4.25
N MET A 159 -0.64 7.62 4.54
CA MET A 159 0.42 8.46 5.12
C MET A 159 0.84 9.61 4.19
N SER A 160 1.04 9.35 2.89
CA SER A 160 1.35 10.43 1.94
C SER A 160 0.23 11.48 1.85
N LEU A 161 -1.04 11.07 1.96
CA LEU A 161 -2.18 12.00 2.00
C LEU A 161 -2.22 12.86 3.26
N LEU A 162 -1.78 12.32 4.41
CA LEU A 162 -1.59 13.10 5.64
C LEU A 162 -0.46 14.12 5.47
N GLU A 163 0.66 13.72 4.85
CA GLU A 163 1.83 14.59 4.68
C GLU A 163 1.64 15.74 3.67
N THR A 164 0.74 15.54 2.70
CA THR A 164 0.31 16.60 1.77
C THR A 164 -0.71 17.55 2.38
N ARG A 165 -1.23 17.24 3.58
CA ARG A 165 -2.36 17.92 4.22
C ARG A 165 -3.62 17.96 3.35
N VAL A 166 -3.78 16.98 2.47
CA VAL A 166 -5.07 16.73 1.80
C VAL A 166 -6.00 16.04 2.79
N LEU A 167 -5.47 15.07 3.53
CA LEU A 167 -6.12 14.47 4.69
C LEU A 167 -5.67 15.18 5.97
N GLY A 168 -6.61 15.55 6.85
CA GLY A 168 -6.28 16.12 8.17
C GLY A 168 -5.73 17.55 8.15
N ALA A 169 -6.09 18.37 7.15
CA ALA A 169 -5.60 19.75 7.02
C ALA A 169 -5.87 20.63 8.25
N GLY A 170 -6.96 20.37 8.98
CA GLY A 170 -7.36 21.08 10.20
C GLY A 170 -7.07 20.32 11.50
N TRP A 171 -6.34 19.20 11.44
CA TRP A 171 -6.04 18.41 12.64
C TRP A 171 -4.85 18.99 13.39
N ASP A 172 -4.91 18.85 14.71
CA ASP A 172 -3.79 19.15 15.58
C ASP A 172 -2.59 18.22 15.30
N GLU A 173 -1.39 18.69 15.61
CA GLU A 173 -0.13 17.98 15.39
C GLU A 173 -0.14 16.60 16.04
N GLN A 174 -0.62 16.52 17.30
CA GLN A 174 -0.67 15.25 18.02
C GLN A 174 -1.65 14.27 17.39
N HIS A 175 -2.78 14.74 16.86
CA HIS A 175 -3.75 13.86 16.21
C HIS A 175 -3.18 13.29 14.92
N ARG A 176 -2.49 14.12 14.12
CA ARG A 176 -1.86 13.67 12.88
C ARG A 176 -0.77 12.63 13.13
N LEU A 177 0.11 12.87 14.12
CA LEU A 177 1.14 11.90 14.53
C LEU A 177 0.52 10.56 14.94
N LYS A 178 -0.59 10.56 15.70
CA LYS A 178 -1.30 9.32 16.09
C LYS A 178 -1.81 8.55 14.88
N ILE A 179 -2.46 9.21 13.92
CA ILE A 179 -2.97 8.54 12.72
C ILE A 179 -1.80 8.06 11.84
N HIS A 180 -0.74 8.85 11.71
CA HIS A 180 0.47 8.48 10.98
C HIS A 180 1.09 7.21 11.56
N ALA A 181 1.35 7.19 12.87
CA ALA A 181 1.84 6.00 13.57
C ALA A 181 0.89 4.80 13.47
N THR A 182 -0.43 5.03 13.46
CA THR A 182 -1.43 3.97 13.27
C THR A 182 -1.34 3.35 11.88
N PHE A 183 -1.20 4.17 10.82
CA PHE A 183 -1.01 3.65 9.47
C PHE A 183 0.28 2.84 9.34
N VAL A 184 1.38 3.29 9.93
CA VAL A 184 2.62 2.49 10.00
C VAL A 184 2.35 1.14 10.65
N GLY A 185 1.68 1.11 11.80
CA GLY A 185 1.34 -0.13 12.50
C GLY A 185 0.47 -1.08 11.67
N ILE A 186 -0.56 -0.55 11.01
CA ILE A 186 -1.42 -1.32 10.09
C ILE A 186 -0.59 -1.89 8.93
N PHE A 187 0.30 -1.07 8.33
CA PHE A 187 1.16 -1.52 7.24
C PHE A 187 2.06 -2.68 7.68
N LEU A 188 2.68 -2.59 8.86
CA LEU A 188 3.51 -3.68 9.39
C LEU A 188 2.71 -4.97 9.50
N VAL A 189 1.50 -4.95 10.08
CA VAL A 189 0.67 -6.16 10.21
C VAL A 189 0.32 -6.73 8.82
N VAL A 190 -0.17 -5.88 7.93
CA VAL A 190 -0.62 -6.30 6.59
C VAL A 190 0.54 -6.86 5.76
N ALA A 191 1.70 -6.20 5.77
CA ALA A 191 2.90 -6.64 5.08
C ALA A 191 3.42 -7.99 5.61
N HIS A 192 3.37 -8.21 6.93
CA HIS A 192 3.77 -9.49 7.51
C HIS A 192 2.82 -10.61 7.13
N ILE A 193 1.50 -10.37 7.09
CA ILE A 193 0.54 -11.37 6.61
C ILE A 193 0.83 -11.73 5.16
N ALA A 194 1.10 -10.74 4.30
CA ALA A 194 1.46 -10.98 2.90
C ALA A 194 2.73 -11.82 2.75
N MET A 195 3.77 -11.54 3.55
CA MET A 195 5.03 -12.31 3.52
C MET A 195 4.84 -13.75 4.02
N ILE A 196 4.12 -13.94 5.12
CA ILE A 196 3.87 -15.29 5.68
C ILE A 196 3.04 -16.12 4.69
N ALA A 197 1.93 -15.56 4.19
CA ALA A 197 1.09 -16.24 3.21
C ALA A 197 1.82 -16.46 1.87
N GLY A 198 2.67 -15.52 1.47
CA GLY A 198 3.46 -15.62 0.23
C GLY A 198 4.52 -16.72 0.26
N MET A 199 5.13 -16.95 1.42
CA MET A 199 6.08 -18.05 1.63
C MET A 199 5.40 -19.41 1.89
N LEU A 200 4.07 -19.43 2.07
CA LEU A 200 3.34 -20.67 2.27
C LEU A 200 3.30 -21.46 0.96
N ASP A 201 3.56 -22.76 1.04
CA ASP A 201 3.37 -23.66 -0.09
C ASP A 201 1.86 -23.71 -0.43
N PRO A 202 1.44 -23.30 -1.64
CA PRO A 202 0.03 -23.28 -2.03
C PRO A 202 -0.63 -24.66 -1.93
N THR A 203 0.14 -25.75 -2.01
CA THR A 203 -0.37 -27.13 -1.88
C THR A 203 -0.92 -27.44 -0.49
N VAL A 204 -0.31 -26.87 0.56
CA VAL A 204 -0.78 -27.00 1.95
C VAL A 204 -2.13 -26.31 2.16
N ALA A 205 -2.41 -25.28 1.36
CA ALA A 205 -3.69 -24.57 1.36
C ALA A 205 -4.73 -25.17 0.38
N GLY A 206 -4.47 -26.35 -0.18
CA GLY A 206 -5.40 -27.10 -1.02
C GLY A 206 -5.31 -26.78 -2.51
N TRP A 207 -4.23 -26.16 -3.00
CA TRP A 207 -3.97 -26.08 -4.43
C TRP A 207 -3.34 -27.39 -4.93
N ASP A 208 -4.01 -28.07 -5.85
CA ASP A 208 -3.45 -29.26 -6.50
C ASP A 208 -2.81 -28.83 -7.83
N PRO A 209 -1.47 -28.86 -7.97
CA PRO A 209 -0.84 -28.64 -9.25
C PRO A 209 -1.26 -29.78 -10.17
N THR A 210 -2.20 -29.51 -11.06
CA THR A 210 -2.59 -30.45 -12.13
C THR A 210 -1.47 -30.53 -13.17
N HIS A 211 -0.35 -31.10 -12.78
CA HIS A 211 0.62 -31.68 -13.69
C HIS A 211 0.44 -33.19 -13.65
N GLU A 212 -0.53 -33.67 -14.42
CA GLU A 212 -0.38 -35.01 -15.01
C GLU A 212 0.90 -34.98 -15.86
N MET A 213 1.82 -35.89 -15.60
CA MET A 213 2.81 -36.23 -16.63
C MET A 213 2.04 -36.82 -17.82
N ASP A 214 2.56 -36.65 -19.03
CA ASP A 214 1.94 -37.12 -20.30
C ASP A 214 1.66 -38.65 -20.33
N ASP A 215 2.05 -39.41 -19.30
CA ASP A 215 1.75 -40.83 -19.13
C ASP A 215 0.65 -41.15 -18.08
N GLY A 216 0.07 -40.14 -17.42
CA GLY A 216 -0.97 -40.33 -16.39
C GLY A 216 -0.47 -40.79 -15.02
N SER A 217 0.84 -40.82 -14.76
CA SER A 217 1.39 -41.11 -13.43
C SER A 217 1.51 -39.84 -12.56
N GLN A 218 1.02 -39.94 -11.32
CA GLN A 218 1.38 -39.02 -10.24
C GLN A 218 2.71 -39.50 -9.64
N MET A 219 3.68 -38.60 -9.44
CA MET A 219 4.91 -38.96 -8.73
C MET A 219 4.58 -39.26 -7.26
N GLU A 220 4.53 -40.55 -6.95
CA GLU A 220 4.39 -41.06 -5.60
C GLU A 220 5.66 -40.75 -4.79
N GLY A 221 5.55 -39.92 -3.75
CA GLY A 221 6.56 -39.88 -2.69
C GLY A 221 7.41 -38.62 -2.53
N MET A 222 6.83 -37.43 -2.62
CA MET A 222 7.36 -36.29 -1.85
C MET A 222 6.38 -35.89 -0.76
N THR A 223 6.43 -36.68 0.31
CA THR A 223 6.03 -36.28 1.66
C THR A 223 6.84 -35.04 2.06
N HIS A 224 6.16 -33.96 2.44
CA HIS A 224 6.70 -32.99 3.39
C HIS A 224 6.21 -33.33 4.79
#